data_AF-A0A962EKE7-F1
#
_entry.id   AF-A0A962EKE7-F1
#
_cell.length_a   1.000
_cell.length_b   1.000
_cell.length_c   1.000
_cell.angle_alpha   90.00
_cell.angle_beta   90.00
_cell.angle_gamma   90.00
#
_symmetry.space_group_name_H-M   'P 1'
#
loop_
_entity.id
_entity.type
_entity.pdbx_description
1 polymer ?
#
loop_
_entity_poly.entity_id
_entity_poly.type
_entity_poly.pdbx_seq_one_letter_code
_entity_poly.pdbx_strand_id
1 'polypeptide(L)'
;FSHADCLKVVELLNPEGIDLLEISGGTYEQPRLLGMEGKPDSVMPVRTSTRLREAYFLSYAEDIRKIARMPLMVTGGFRSRAGMVQALSDGVCDLIGIARPVCTHPDSPGSLLAGETDALPAFEAGLHLAERGWRSPTSRFTLMRVINVLGGQQWYYENIHQLADGLPPRLDRGMLTAFAMFWRNELWRAARMRRG
;
A
#
# COMPACT_ATOMS: atom_id res chain seq x y z
N PHE A 1 -10.73 -4.47 16.86
CA PHE A 1 -9.63 -3.85 17.62
C PHE A 1 -9.76 -2.35 17.53
N SER A 2 -9.74 -1.68 18.67
CA SER A 2 -9.76 -0.23 18.83
C SER A 2 -8.34 0.34 18.73
N HIS A 3 -8.21 1.66 18.58
CA HIS A 3 -6.91 2.34 18.67
C HIS A 3 -6.25 2.11 20.04
N ALA A 4 -7.03 2.10 21.12
CA ALA A 4 -6.53 1.82 22.47
C ALA A 4 -5.97 0.38 22.60
N ASP A 5 -6.60 -0.60 21.93
CA ASP A 5 -6.10 -1.97 21.92
C ASP A 5 -4.70 -2.03 21.26
N CYS A 6 -4.50 -1.28 20.16
CA CYS A 6 -3.20 -1.19 19.49
C CYS A 6 -2.13 -0.60 20.40
N LEU A 7 -2.42 0.51 21.08
CA LEU A 7 -1.49 1.10 22.04
C LEU A 7 -1.15 0.13 23.16
N LYS A 8 -2.14 -0.63 23.64
CA LYS A 8 -1.90 -1.63 24.68
C LYS A 8 -0.98 -2.75 24.22
N VAL A 9 -1.13 -3.20 22.98
CA VAL A 9 -0.20 -4.17 22.38
C VAL A 9 1.21 -3.62 22.35
N VAL A 10 1.42 -2.38 21.90
CA VAL A 10 2.75 -1.77 21.88
C VAL A 10 3.38 -1.69 23.28
N GLU A 11 2.60 -1.34 24.31
CA GLU A 11 3.09 -1.37 25.69
C GLU A 11 3.56 -2.75 26.12
N LEU A 12 2.81 -3.80 25.77
CA LEU A 12 3.13 -5.19 26.09
C LEU A 12 4.36 -5.70 25.34
N LEU A 13 4.67 -5.12 24.17
CA LEU A 13 5.84 -5.49 23.36
C LEU A 13 7.14 -4.81 23.82
N ASN A 14 7.07 -3.72 24.58
CA ASN A 14 8.24 -2.99 25.07
C ASN A 14 9.31 -3.84 25.81
N PRO A 15 8.96 -4.82 26.66
CA PRO A 15 9.96 -5.67 27.32
C PRO A 15 10.49 -6.83 26.44
N GLU A 16 9.89 -7.09 25.27
CA GLU A 16 10.16 -8.30 24.47
C GLU A 16 11.41 -8.20 23.58
N GLY A 17 12.21 -7.15 23.71
CA GLY A 17 13.48 -7.01 22.96
C GLY A 17 13.30 -6.86 21.44
N ILE A 18 12.23 -6.21 21.00
CA ILE A 18 11.96 -5.97 19.56
C ILE A 18 12.95 -4.94 18.99
N ASP A 19 13.60 -5.29 17.88
CA ASP A 19 14.56 -4.42 17.20
C ASP A 19 13.91 -3.28 16.40
N LEU A 20 12.69 -3.50 15.89
CA LEU A 20 11.94 -2.53 15.09
C LEU A 20 10.44 -2.83 15.17
N LEU A 21 9.65 -1.80 15.46
CA LEU A 21 8.20 -1.83 15.32
C LEU A 21 7.81 -1.18 13.99
N GLU A 22 7.31 -1.97 13.05
CA GLU A 22 6.71 -1.42 11.83
C GLU A 22 5.21 -1.19 12.01
N ILE A 23 4.77 0.03 11.72
CA ILE A 23 3.35 0.37 11.60
C ILE A 23 3.02 0.62 10.13
N SER A 24 2.07 -0.14 9.63
CA SER A 24 1.55 0.04 8.28
C SER A 24 0.14 0.58 8.30
N GLY A 25 -0.18 1.40 7.29
CA GLY A 25 -1.52 1.93 7.03
C GLY A 25 -2.55 0.89 6.57
N GLY A 26 -2.42 -0.36 7.03
CA GLY A 26 -3.30 -1.46 6.67
C GLY A 26 -4.67 -1.28 7.31
N THR A 27 -5.59 -0.65 6.60
CA THR A 27 -7.00 -1.04 6.66
C THR A 27 -7.06 -2.52 6.32
N TYR A 28 -6.96 -3.35 7.36
CA TYR A 28 -7.14 -4.80 7.34
C TYR A 28 -8.31 -5.10 6.40
N GLU A 29 -7.98 -5.69 5.24
CA GLU A 29 -8.84 -6.12 4.15
C GLU A 29 -10.28 -5.58 4.20
N GLN A 30 -10.51 -4.35 3.75
CA GLN A 30 -11.88 -3.83 3.76
C GLN A 30 -12.75 -4.55 2.72
N PRO A 31 -13.85 -5.21 3.14
CA PRO A 31 -14.86 -5.78 2.23
C PRO A 31 -15.51 -4.72 1.32
N ARG A 32 -15.34 -3.43 1.64
CA ARG A 32 -15.80 -2.29 0.84
C ARG A 32 -14.95 -2.00 -0.40
N LEU A 33 -13.71 -2.52 -0.53
CA LEU A 33 -13.00 -2.50 -1.82
C LEU A 33 -13.82 -3.23 -2.92
N LEU A 34 -14.64 -4.19 -2.52
CA LEU A 34 -15.57 -4.94 -3.36
C LEU A 34 -17.03 -4.44 -3.25
N GLY A 35 -17.26 -3.36 -2.50
CA GLY A 35 -18.59 -2.80 -2.25
C GLY A 35 -19.47 -3.60 -1.29
N MET A 36 -18.93 -4.49 -0.46
CA MET A 36 -19.68 -5.18 0.60
C MET A 36 -19.75 -4.31 1.87
N GLU A 37 -20.94 -4.15 2.43
CA GLU A 37 -21.22 -3.28 3.58
C GLU A 37 -20.47 -3.73 4.85
N GLY A 38 -19.27 -3.19 5.07
CA GLY A 38 -18.66 -3.14 6.40
C GLY A 38 -19.32 -2.05 7.26
N LYS A 39 -19.25 -2.19 8.60
CA LYS A 39 -19.76 -1.21 9.58
C LYS A 39 -19.25 0.21 9.26
N PRO A 40 -20.10 1.26 9.40
CA PRO A 40 -19.77 2.63 9.00
C PRO A 40 -18.61 3.26 9.79
N ASP A 41 -18.32 2.78 10.99
CA ASP A 41 -17.39 3.44 11.93
C ASP A 41 -15.91 3.04 11.74
N SER A 42 -15.57 2.20 10.76
CA SER A 42 -14.19 1.71 10.53
C SER A 42 -13.59 2.10 9.18
N VAL A 43 -14.14 3.12 8.51
CA VAL A 43 -13.84 3.39 7.11
C VAL A 43 -13.03 4.67 6.89
N MET A 44 -11.78 4.50 6.44
CA MET A 44 -11.00 5.57 5.82
C MET A 44 -11.52 5.86 4.39
N PRO A 45 -11.81 7.12 4.04
CA PRO A 45 -11.98 7.49 2.63
C PRO A 45 -10.65 7.33 1.89
N VAL A 46 -10.68 6.84 0.65
CA VAL A 46 -9.52 6.89 -0.27
C VAL A 46 -9.20 8.36 -0.52
N ARG A 47 -8.27 8.92 0.26
CA ARG A 47 -7.96 10.35 0.22
C ARG A 47 -7.23 10.67 -1.08
N THR A 48 -7.71 11.70 -1.77
CA THR A 48 -7.29 12.07 -3.13
C THR A 48 -5.89 12.69 -3.19
N SER A 49 -5.42 13.35 -2.13
CA SER A 49 -4.10 14.00 -2.13
C SER A 49 -3.06 13.20 -1.34
N THR A 50 -1.83 13.18 -1.87
CA THR A 50 -0.66 12.58 -1.24
C THR A 50 -0.40 13.14 0.16
N ARG A 51 -0.48 14.47 0.32
CA ARG A 51 -0.32 15.16 1.62
C ARG A 51 -1.32 14.68 2.68
N LEU A 52 -2.59 14.48 2.32
CA LEU A 52 -3.62 14.03 3.26
C LEU A 52 -3.49 12.55 3.65
N ARG A 53 -2.81 11.75 2.81
CA ARG A 53 -2.45 10.36 3.14
C ARG A 53 -1.27 10.34 4.10
N GLU A 54 -0.21 11.10 3.80
CA GLU A 54 0.96 11.24 4.67
C GLU A 54 0.55 11.71 6.08
N ALA A 55 -0.23 12.78 6.19
CA ALA A 55 -0.63 13.35 7.49
C ALA A 55 -1.42 12.40 8.40
N TYR A 56 -2.20 11.46 7.84
CA TYR A 56 -2.97 10.52 8.66
C TYR A 56 -2.09 9.48 9.35
N PHE A 57 -1.15 8.91 8.59
CA PHE A 57 -0.27 7.89 9.14
C PHE A 57 0.67 8.49 10.19
N LEU A 58 1.07 9.75 9.99
CA LEU A 58 1.86 10.50 10.96
C LEU A 58 1.13 10.68 12.29
N SER A 59 -0.16 11.06 12.31
CA SER A 59 -0.88 11.21 13.59
C SER A 59 -0.99 9.90 14.38
N TYR A 60 -1.19 8.76 13.70
CA TYR A 60 -1.21 7.46 14.36
C TYR A 60 0.18 7.05 14.86
N ALA A 61 1.22 7.33 14.07
CA ALA A 61 2.61 7.11 14.44
C ALA A 61 3.03 7.93 15.66
N GLU A 62 2.61 9.20 15.74
CA GLU A 62 2.86 10.09 16.88
C GLU A 62 2.31 9.51 18.19
N ASP A 63 1.13 8.91 18.17
CA ASP A 63 0.55 8.28 19.37
C ASP A 63 1.32 7.03 19.79
N ILE A 64 1.75 6.20 18.84
CA ILE A 64 2.58 5.02 19.10
C ILE A 64 3.97 5.42 19.60
N ARG A 65 4.58 6.46 19.00
CA ARG A 65 5.91 6.98 19.36
C ARG A 65 6.00 7.37 20.83
N LYS A 66 4.91 7.86 21.43
CA LYS A 66 4.85 8.24 22.86
C LYS A 66 5.07 7.06 23.81
N ILE A 67 4.77 5.83 23.38
CA ILE A 67 4.82 4.64 24.23
C ILE A 67 5.84 3.60 23.76
N ALA A 68 6.22 3.61 22.48
CA ALA A 68 7.18 2.69 21.89
C ALA A 68 8.60 3.02 22.38
N ARG A 69 9.27 2.01 22.97
CA ARG A 69 10.68 2.10 23.39
C ARG A 69 11.65 1.63 22.31
N MET A 70 11.20 0.77 21.42
CA MET A 70 11.94 0.32 20.24
C MET A 70 11.88 1.36 19.10
N PRO A 71 12.79 1.29 18.12
CA PRO A 71 12.70 2.08 16.89
C PRO A 71 11.37 1.85 16.17
N LEU A 72 10.83 2.91 15.58
CA LEU A 72 9.55 2.92 14.87
C LEU A 72 9.74 3.12 13.38
N MET A 73 9.22 2.20 12.56
CA MET A 73 9.12 2.34 11.11
C MET A 73 7.70 2.66 10.70
N VAL A 74 7.50 3.65 9.84
CA VAL A 74 6.19 3.99 9.28
C VAL A 74 6.14 3.67 7.80
N THR A 75 5.23 2.79 7.42
CA THR A 75 5.04 2.36 6.03
C THR A 75 3.67 2.76 5.51
N GLY A 76 3.66 3.50 4.39
CA GLY A 76 2.45 3.84 3.66
C GLY A 76 2.29 5.32 3.37
N GLY A 77 1.84 5.63 2.16
CA GLY A 77 1.46 7.00 1.77
C GLY A 77 2.61 7.94 1.40
N PHE A 78 3.82 7.75 1.94
CA PHE A 78 4.97 8.62 1.64
C PHE A 78 5.32 8.62 0.14
N ARG A 79 5.41 9.82 -0.43
CA ARG A 79 5.90 10.05 -1.79
C ARG A 79 6.88 11.19 -1.87
N SER A 80 6.72 12.24 -1.07
CA SER A 80 7.59 13.41 -1.15
C SER A 80 8.81 13.27 -0.25
N ARG A 81 9.98 13.69 -0.76
CA ARG A 81 11.21 13.78 0.03
C ARG A 81 11.00 14.67 1.25
N ALA A 82 10.38 15.84 1.04
CA ALA A 82 10.08 16.79 2.11
C ALA A 82 9.25 16.17 3.24
N GLY A 83 8.17 15.44 2.92
CA GLY A 83 7.34 14.78 3.92
C GLY A 83 8.08 13.68 4.69
N MET A 84 8.95 12.91 4.02
CA MET A 84 9.78 11.89 4.67
C MET A 84 10.83 12.52 5.59
N VAL A 85 11.55 13.55 5.11
CA VAL A 85 12.56 14.27 5.91
C VAL A 85 11.92 14.92 7.12
N GLN A 86 10.75 15.54 6.97
CA GLN A 86 10.02 16.12 8.07
C GLN A 86 9.63 15.06 9.11
N ALA A 87 9.04 13.93 8.70
CA ALA A 87 8.65 12.86 9.62
C ALA A 87 9.82 12.32 10.47
N LEU A 88 10.99 12.19 9.84
CA LEU A 88 12.23 11.80 10.52
C LEU A 88 12.74 12.91 11.46
N SER A 89 12.70 14.17 11.02
CA SER A 89 13.25 15.32 11.76
C SER A 89 12.38 15.66 12.99
N ASP A 90 11.07 15.50 12.87
CA ASP A 90 10.10 15.69 13.94
C ASP A 90 10.10 14.51 14.94
N GLY A 91 10.88 13.44 14.67
CA GLY A 91 10.98 12.27 15.53
C GLY A 91 9.72 11.39 15.54
N VAL A 92 8.83 11.56 14.55
CA VAL A 92 7.60 10.76 14.42
C VAL A 92 7.94 9.29 14.17
N CYS A 93 9.01 9.03 13.44
CA CYS A 93 9.53 7.70 13.18
C CYS A 93 11.04 7.71 12.98
N ASP A 94 11.66 6.55 13.14
CA ASP A 94 13.08 6.33 12.94
C ASP A 94 13.37 5.83 11.50
N LEU A 95 12.40 5.14 10.88
CA LEU A 95 12.51 4.59 9.53
C LEU A 95 11.25 4.85 8.70
N ILE A 96 11.43 4.98 7.39
CA ILE A 96 10.35 5.14 6.41
C ILE A 96 10.28 3.90 5.51
N GLY A 97 9.12 3.28 5.42
CA GLY A 97 8.85 2.16 4.51
C GLY A 97 8.26 2.59 3.17
N ILE A 98 8.85 2.08 2.09
CA ILE A 98 8.44 2.32 0.70
C ILE A 98 8.11 0.97 0.03
N ALA A 99 6.94 0.89 -0.61
CA ALA A 99 6.47 -0.35 -1.27
C ALA A 99 6.12 -0.16 -2.76
N ARG A 100 4.97 0.45 -3.07
CA ARG A 100 4.49 0.59 -4.47
C ARG A 100 5.48 1.27 -5.44
N PRO A 101 6.20 2.36 -5.07
CA PRO A 101 7.14 2.99 -5.99
C PRO A 101 8.23 2.03 -6.50
N VAL A 102 8.81 1.22 -5.59
CA VAL A 102 9.91 0.30 -5.94
C VAL A 102 9.46 -0.88 -6.81
N CYS A 103 8.16 -1.18 -6.85
CA CYS A 103 7.61 -2.17 -7.79
C CYS A 103 7.68 -1.71 -9.25
N THR A 104 7.84 -0.40 -9.50
CA THR A 104 7.85 0.17 -10.85
C THR A 104 9.18 0.83 -11.20
N HIS A 105 9.85 1.41 -10.20
CA HIS A 105 11.13 2.09 -10.33
C HIS A 105 12.01 1.64 -9.15
N PRO A 106 12.67 0.47 -9.25
CA PRO A 106 13.44 -0.11 -8.15
C PRO A 106 14.51 0.84 -7.60
N ASP A 107 15.13 1.64 -8.47
CA ASP A 107 16.21 2.56 -8.12
C ASP A 107 15.72 3.92 -7.60
N SER A 108 14.40 4.17 -7.60
CA SER A 108 13.83 5.46 -7.18
C SER A 108 14.21 5.92 -5.76
N PRO A 109 14.43 5.04 -4.75
CA PRO A 109 14.95 5.47 -3.47
C PRO A 109 16.37 6.04 -3.56
N GLY A 110 17.22 5.50 -4.45
CA GLY A 110 18.57 6.00 -4.68
C GLY A 110 18.55 7.44 -5.19
N SER A 111 17.76 7.72 -6.23
CA SER A 111 17.59 9.08 -6.75
C SER A 111 16.97 10.03 -5.72
N LEU A 112 16.05 9.56 -4.88
CA LEU A 112 15.46 10.37 -3.80
C LEU A 112 16.51 10.76 -2.75
N LEU A 113 17.37 9.81 -2.34
CA LEU A 113 18.45 10.02 -1.38
C LEU A 113 19.56 10.92 -1.93
N ALA A 114 19.91 10.75 -3.20
CA ALA A 114 20.86 11.60 -3.92
C ALA A 114 20.31 13.03 -4.16
N GLY A 115 19.00 13.23 -4.00
CA GLY A 115 18.34 14.51 -4.24
C GLY A 115 18.12 14.84 -5.71
N GLU A 116 18.17 13.84 -6.59
CA GLU A 116 17.89 13.95 -8.02
C GLU A 116 16.39 14.10 -8.31
N THR A 117 15.55 13.60 -7.40
CA THR A 117 14.09 13.77 -7.43
C THR A 117 13.57 14.15 -6.05
N ASP A 118 12.49 14.94 -6.02
CA ASP A 118 11.79 15.31 -4.79
C ASP A 118 10.56 14.42 -4.50
N ALA A 119 10.23 13.52 -5.42
CA ALA A 119 9.08 12.63 -5.26
C ALA A 119 9.31 11.25 -5.87
N LEU A 120 8.82 10.24 -5.17
CA LEU A 120 8.72 8.88 -5.67
C LEU A 120 7.54 8.74 -6.66
N PRO A 121 7.68 7.87 -7.67
CA PRO A 121 6.63 7.65 -8.67
C PRO A 121 5.35 7.09 -8.03
N ALA A 122 4.21 7.54 -8.54
CA ALA A 122 2.87 7.13 -8.11
C ALA A 122 2.10 6.51 -9.27
N PHE A 123 2.60 5.39 -9.80
CA PHE A 123 2.04 4.72 -10.98
C PHE A 123 0.57 4.31 -10.80
N GLU A 124 0.15 4.05 -9.57
CA GLU A 124 -1.25 3.73 -9.23
C GLU A 124 -2.25 4.82 -9.65
N ALA A 125 -1.80 6.08 -9.78
CA ALA A 125 -2.68 7.17 -10.17
C ALA A 125 -3.25 6.98 -11.58
N GLY A 126 -2.49 6.37 -12.48
CA GLY A 126 -2.91 6.03 -13.84
C GLY A 126 -3.40 4.59 -14.02
N LEU A 127 -3.32 3.76 -12.99
CA LEU A 127 -3.66 2.35 -13.06
C LEU A 127 -5.16 2.15 -12.79
N HIS A 128 -5.99 2.49 -13.78
CA HIS A 128 -7.45 2.27 -13.78
C HIS A 128 -7.97 2.08 -15.21
N LEU A 129 -9.12 1.43 -15.39
CA LEU A 129 -9.69 1.21 -16.73
C LEU A 129 -10.24 2.48 -17.39
N ALA A 130 -10.67 3.44 -16.57
CA ALA A 130 -11.09 4.78 -16.97
C ALA A 130 -11.07 5.69 -15.75
N GLU A 131 -10.68 6.96 -15.92
CA GLU A 131 -10.70 7.95 -14.82
C GLU A 131 -12.11 8.17 -14.27
N ARG A 132 -13.13 8.14 -15.16
CA ARG A 132 -14.54 8.44 -14.84
C ARG A 132 -15.48 7.53 -15.61
N GLY A 133 -16.74 7.48 -15.16
CA GLY A 133 -17.82 6.75 -15.81
C GLY A 133 -17.93 5.28 -15.40
N TRP A 134 -18.63 4.48 -16.20
CA TRP A 134 -19.04 3.12 -15.81
C TRP A 134 -17.90 2.10 -15.72
N ARG A 135 -16.71 2.40 -16.27
CA ARG A 135 -15.50 1.56 -16.15
C ARG A 135 -14.56 2.02 -15.04
N SER A 136 -14.87 3.10 -14.33
CA SER A 136 -13.98 3.68 -13.32
C SER A 136 -14.01 2.91 -11.99
N PRO A 137 -13.03 3.14 -11.09
CA PRO A 137 -13.03 2.57 -9.74
C PRO A 137 -14.24 2.96 -8.89
N THR A 138 -14.94 4.05 -9.23
CA THR A 138 -16.16 4.53 -8.57
C THR A 138 -17.43 4.13 -9.32
N SER A 139 -17.34 3.17 -10.24
CA SER A 139 -18.46 2.69 -11.04
C SER A 139 -19.62 2.18 -10.18
N ARG A 140 -20.85 2.40 -10.67
CA ARG A 140 -22.08 1.80 -10.12
C ARG A 140 -22.09 0.26 -10.25
N PHE A 141 -21.32 -0.29 -11.18
CA PHE A 141 -21.29 -1.72 -11.45
C PHE A 141 -20.21 -2.39 -10.59
N THR A 142 -20.63 -3.27 -9.68
CA THR A 142 -19.72 -4.03 -8.81
C THR A 142 -18.61 -4.73 -9.58
N LEU A 143 -18.94 -5.39 -10.69
CA LEU A 143 -17.95 -6.07 -11.53
C LEU A 143 -16.83 -5.12 -11.99
N MET A 144 -17.15 -3.90 -12.40
CA MET A 144 -16.14 -2.93 -12.86
C MET A 144 -15.27 -2.43 -11.71
N ARG A 145 -15.83 -2.26 -10.51
CA ARG A 145 -15.05 -1.96 -9.30
C ARG A 145 -14.08 -3.10 -8.98
N VAL A 146 -14.56 -4.34 -9.00
CA VAL A 146 -13.73 -5.54 -8.77
C VAL A 146 -12.59 -5.63 -9.78
N ILE A 147 -12.85 -5.41 -11.07
CA ILE A 147 -11.79 -5.46 -12.09
C ILE A 147 -10.75 -4.36 -11.85
N ASN A 148 -11.14 -3.13 -11.48
CA ASN A 148 -10.18 -2.07 -11.20
C ASN A 148 -9.28 -2.41 -9.99
N VAL A 149 -9.87 -2.94 -8.91
CA VAL A 149 -9.13 -3.29 -7.70
C VAL A 149 -8.23 -4.50 -7.94
N LEU A 150 -8.79 -5.63 -8.36
CA LEU A 150 -8.03 -6.88 -8.55
C LEU A 150 -7.06 -6.78 -9.72
N GLY A 151 -7.44 -6.09 -10.80
CA GLY A 151 -6.57 -5.85 -11.94
C GLY A 151 -5.36 -4.98 -11.56
N GLY A 152 -5.57 -3.92 -10.78
CA GLY A 152 -4.47 -3.10 -10.25
C GLY A 152 -3.56 -3.89 -9.31
N GLN A 153 -4.13 -4.68 -8.39
CA GLN A 153 -3.38 -5.54 -7.48
C GLN A 153 -2.54 -6.58 -8.24
N GLN A 154 -3.15 -7.29 -9.19
CA GLN A 154 -2.46 -8.29 -10.00
C GLN A 154 -1.31 -7.67 -10.81
N TRP A 155 -1.53 -6.48 -11.37
CA TRP A 155 -0.49 -5.78 -12.12
C TRP A 155 0.75 -5.51 -11.26
N TYR A 156 0.58 -5.14 -9.98
CA TYR A 156 1.70 -5.00 -9.05
C TYR A 156 2.36 -6.35 -8.75
N TYR A 157 1.59 -7.42 -8.52
CA TYR A 157 2.17 -8.75 -8.29
C TYR A 157 3.01 -9.24 -9.47
N GLU A 158 2.56 -9.00 -10.69
CA GLU A 158 3.33 -9.37 -11.88
C GLU A 158 4.67 -8.64 -11.94
N ASN A 159 4.71 -7.36 -11.57
CA ASN A 159 5.96 -6.61 -11.48
C ASN A 159 6.85 -7.10 -10.32
N ILE A 160 6.27 -7.46 -9.18
CA ILE A 160 7.03 -8.08 -8.09
C ILE A 160 7.66 -9.41 -8.55
N HIS A 161 6.92 -10.23 -9.30
CA HIS A 161 7.47 -11.47 -9.86
C HIS A 161 8.57 -11.21 -10.88
N GLN A 162 8.41 -10.23 -11.79
CA GLN A 162 9.48 -9.82 -12.70
C GLN A 162 10.76 -9.45 -11.95
N LEU A 163 10.63 -8.61 -10.92
CA LEU A 163 11.77 -8.17 -10.12
C LEU A 163 12.42 -9.33 -9.36
N ALA A 164 11.62 -10.27 -8.84
CA ALA A 164 12.13 -11.48 -8.19
C ALA A 164 12.93 -12.37 -9.15
N ASP A 165 12.58 -12.38 -10.44
CA ASP A 165 13.29 -13.10 -11.50
C ASP A 165 14.48 -12.28 -12.07
N GLY A 166 14.80 -11.12 -11.50
CA GLY A 166 15.86 -10.22 -11.99
C GLY A 166 15.51 -9.51 -13.31
N LEU A 167 14.23 -9.52 -13.71
CA LEU A 167 13.73 -8.89 -14.92
C LEU A 167 13.22 -7.47 -14.62
N PRO A 168 13.27 -6.55 -15.59
CA PRO A 168 12.71 -5.22 -15.42
C PRO A 168 11.18 -5.27 -15.26
N PRO A 169 10.58 -4.29 -14.55
CA PRO A 169 9.14 -4.16 -14.45
C PRO A 169 8.52 -3.88 -15.82
N ARG A 170 7.36 -4.48 -16.10
CA ARG A 170 6.61 -4.33 -17.35
C ARG A 170 5.50 -3.29 -17.18
N LEU A 171 5.88 -2.03 -17.39
CA LEU A 171 4.99 -0.88 -17.17
C LEU A 171 3.98 -0.64 -18.30
N ASP A 172 4.24 -1.18 -19.48
CA ASP A 172 3.42 -1.10 -20.69
C ASP A 172 2.16 -1.98 -20.63
N ARG A 173 2.11 -2.92 -19.69
CA ARG A 173 0.99 -3.85 -19.56
C ARG A 173 -0.26 -3.15 -19.03
N GLY A 174 -1.36 -3.28 -19.77
CA GLY A 174 -2.66 -2.79 -19.34
C GLY A 174 -3.30 -3.66 -18.25
N MET A 175 -4.15 -3.03 -17.43
CA MET A 175 -4.86 -3.69 -16.32
C MET A 175 -5.74 -4.88 -16.75
N LEU A 176 -6.37 -4.82 -17.92
CA LEU A 176 -7.21 -5.91 -18.42
C LEU A 176 -6.39 -7.18 -18.70
N THR A 177 -5.17 -7.00 -19.22
CA THR A 177 -4.25 -8.10 -19.47
C THR A 177 -3.81 -8.74 -18.15
N ALA A 178 -3.47 -7.94 -17.14
CA ALA A 178 -3.15 -8.44 -15.80
C ALA A 178 -4.34 -9.20 -15.21
N PHE A 179 -5.56 -8.65 -15.29
CA PHE A 179 -6.77 -9.32 -14.79
C PHE A 179 -7.04 -10.66 -15.50
N ALA A 180 -6.87 -10.75 -16.82
CA ALA A 180 -7.01 -12.01 -17.55
C ALA A 180 -5.97 -13.06 -17.11
N MET A 181 -4.73 -12.62 -16.83
CA MET A 181 -3.68 -13.49 -16.30
C MET A 181 -3.98 -14.00 -14.89
N PHE A 182 -4.53 -13.15 -14.01
CA PHE A 182 -5.01 -13.56 -12.70
C PHE A 182 -6.00 -14.73 -12.81
N TRP A 183 -7.07 -14.57 -13.60
CA TRP A 183 -8.06 -15.61 -13.78
C TRP A 183 -7.49 -16.89 -14.37
N ARG A 184 -6.61 -16.79 -15.35
CA ARG A 184 -5.90 -17.95 -15.90
C ARG A 184 -5.11 -18.67 -14.81
N ASN A 185 -4.36 -17.94 -13.99
CA ASN A 185 -3.51 -18.51 -12.95
C ASN A 185 -4.33 -19.13 -11.80
N GLU A 186 -5.42 -18.49 -11.38
CA GLU A 186 -6.39 -19.02 -10.41
C GLU A 186 -7.02 -20.33 -10.89
N LEU A 187 -7.55 -20.35 -12.12
CA LEU A 187 -8.14 -21.56 -12.72
C LEU A 187 -7.12 -22.71 -12.80
N TRP A 188 -5.87 -22.41 -13.17
CA TRP A 188 -4.78 -23.39 -13.19
C TRP A 188 -4.45 -23.94 -11.79
N ARG A 189 -4.39 -23.08 -10.76
CA ARG A 189 -4.15 -23.48 -9.37
C ARG A 189 -5.28 -24.34 -8.82
N ALA A 190 -6.53 -23.93 -9.04
CA ALA A 190 -7.71 -24.69 -8.65
C ALA A 190 -7.76 -26.08 -9.31
N ALA A 191 -7.35 -26.18 -10.58
CA ALA A 191 -7.25 -27.45 -11.29
C ALA A 191 -6.14 -28.37 -10.73
N ARG A 192 -5.00 -27.82 -10.27
CA ARG A 192 -3.93 -28.60 -9.62
C ARG A 192 -4.33 -29.11 -8.24
N MET A 193 -5.03 -28.31 -7.44
CA MET A 193 -5.50 -28.73 -6.10
C MET A 193 -6.58 -29.82 -6.15
N ARG A 194 -7.32 -29.94 -7.26
CA ARG A 194 -8.29 -31.04 -7.46
C ARG A 194 -7.66 -32.35 -7.95
N ARG A 195 -6.35 -32.36 -8.25
CA ARG A 195 -5.62 -33.51 -8.79
C ARG A 195 -4.57 -34.08 -7.82
N GLY A 196 -4.45 -33.52 -6.61
CA GLY A 196 -3.64 -34.04 -5.51
C GLY A 196 -4.55 -34.43 -4.35
#